data_AF-A0A835XZ75-F1
#
_entry.id   AF-A0A835XZ75-F1
#
_cell.length_a   1.000
_cell.length_b   1.000
_cell.length_c   1.000
_cell.angle_alpha   90.00
_cell.angle_beta   90.00
_cell.angle_gamma   90.00
#
_symmetry.space_group_name_H-M   'P 1'
#
loop_
_entity.id
_entity.type
_entity.pdbx_description
1 polymer ?
#
loop_
_entity_poly.entity_id
_entity_poly.type
_entity_poly.pdbx_seq_one_letter_code
_entity_poly.pdbx_strand_id
1 'polypeptide(L)'
;MVAVPSLLEASCEVIVHNITKYTTLEGLPEDLLVYLFQRVLQEGKLSPRVLKLFKAAEYPSLHEQIRALGLRDPPPVVRDTAGRWLGDKPSLY
;
A
#
# COMPACT_ATOMS: atom_id res chain seq x y z
N MET A 1 21.82 5.02 26.39
CA MET A 1 21.77 6.42 25.91
C MET A 1 20.65 6.49 24.89
N VAL A 2 19.57 7.21 25.17
CA VAL A 2 18.46 7.40 24.21
C VAL A 2 18.97 8.40 23.18
N ALA A 3 19.29 7.93 21.97
CA ALA A 3 19.66 8.82 20.87
C ALA A 3 18.44 9.71 20.58
N VAL A 4 18.64 11.03 20.58
CA VAL A 4 17.57 11.97 20.23
C VAL A 4 17.31 11.78 18.73
N PRO A 5 16.08 11.45 18.33
CA PRO A 5 15.79 11.24 16.92
C PRO A 5 16.02 12.54 16.17
N SER A 6 16.64 12.43 15.00
CA SER A 6 16.75 13.59 14.11
C SER A 6 15.36 14.10 13.72
N LEU A 7 15.24 15.39 13.41
CA LEU A 7 13.96 15.96 12.97
C LEU A 7 13.40 15.19 11.77
N LEU A 8 14.27 14.72 10.89
CA LEU A 8 13.91 13.91 9.74
C LEU A 8 13.28 12.58 10.19
N GLU A 9 13.91 11.85 11.11
CA GLU A 9 13.38 10.58 11.61
C GLU A 9 12.03 10.75 12.30
N ALA A 10 11.91 11.74 13.19
CA ALA A 10 10.64 12.04 13.86
C ALA A 10 9.54 12.43 12.85
N SER A 11 9.89 13.20 11.82
CA SER A 11 8.96 13.58 10.76
C SER A 11 8.52 12.37 9.94
N CYS A 12 9.46 11.50 9.56
CA CYS A 12 9.17 10.27 8.84
C CYS A 12 8.30 9.32 9.66
N GLU A 13 8.56 9.14 10.95
CA GLU A 13 7.72 8.32 11.83
C GLU A 13 6.28 8.83 11.86
N VAL A 14 6.08 10.16 11.98
CA VAL A 14 4.74 10.76 11.95
C VAL A 14 4.05 10.54 10.61
N ILE A 15 4.78 10.67 9.49
CA ILE A 15 4.26 10.42 8.14
C ILE A 15 3.86 8.95 7.98
N VAL A 16 4.72 8.02 8.37
CA VAL A 16 4.46 6.57 8.32
C VAL A 16 3.25 6.22 9.18
N HIS A 17 3.14 6.80 10.37
CA HIS A 17 2.01 6.59 11.26
C HIS A 17 0.68 7.09 10.66
N ASN A 18 0.73 8.19 9.90
CA ASN A 18 -0.45 8.78 9.27
C ASN A 18 -0.62 8.40 7.79
N ILE A 19 0.16 7.45 7.27
CA ILE A 19 0.25 7.17 5.83
C ILE A 19 -1.11 6.77 5.21
N THR A 20 -1.99 6.20 6.02
CA THR A 20 -3.35 5.79 5.62
C THR A 20 -4.31 6.97 5.39
N LYS A 21 -3.99 8.16 5.94
CA LYS A 21 -4.78 9.40 5.76
C LYS A 21 -4.46 10.12 4.47
N TYR A 22 -3.26 9.91 3.91
CA TYR A 22 -2.88 10.53 2.66
C TYR A 22 -3.59 9.86 1.48
N THR A 23 -3.77 10.64 0.41
CA THR A 23 -4.42 10.21 -0.84
C THR A 23 -3.39 10.09 -1.96
N THR A 24 -2.40 10.99 -1.99
CA THR A 24 -1.29 11.01 -2.95
C THR A 24 0.02 11.35 -2.23
N LEU A 25 1.13 10.85 -2.77
CA LEU A 25 2.50 11.19 -2.37
C LEU A 25 3.27 11.85 -3.53
N GLU A 26 2.53 12.43 -4.47
CA GLU A 26 3.07 13.11 -5.63
C GLU A 26 3.88 14.35 -5.20
N GLY A 27 5.02 14.57 -5.85
CA GLY A 27 5.92 15.69 -5.55
C GLY A 27 6.96 15.45 -4.45
N LEU A 28 6.97 14.27 -3.82
CA LEU A 28 8.08 13.87 -2.95
C LEU A 28 9.27 13.34 -3.79
N PRO A 29 10.51 13.63 -3.36
CA PRO A 29 11.70 13.09 -4.00
C PRO A 29 11.79 11.57 -3.80
N GLU A 30 12.35 10.88 -4.81
CA GLU A 30 12.43 9.43 -4.87
C GLU A 30 13.15 8.82 -3.65
N ASP A 31 14.28 9.40 -3.23
CA ASP A 31 15.05 8.93 -2.07
C ASP A 31 14.20 8.90 -0.79
N LEU A 32 13.35 9.91 -0.61
CA LEU A 32 12.48 10.03 0.56
C LEU A 32 11.32 9.04 0.49
N LEU A 33 10.77 8.81 -0.70
CA LEU A 33 9.74 7.80 -0.91
C LEU A 33 10.25 6.38 -0.66
N VAL A 34 11.45 6.05 -1.13
CA VAL A 34 12.11 4.78 -0.86
C VAL A 34 12.35 4.61 0.64
N TYR A 35 12.84 5.65 1.31
CA TYR A 35 13.06 5.63 2.76
C TYR A 35 11.75 5.43 3.54
N LEU A 36 10.69 6.16 3.17
CA LEU A 36 9.36 5.99 3.78
C LEU A 36 8.81 4.58 3.53
N PHE A 37 8.96 4.05 2.32
CA PHE A 37 8.50 2.71 1.99
C PHE A 37 9.21 1.65 2.84
N GLN A 38 10.53 1.77 3.01
CA GLN A 38 11.30 0.89 3.88
C GLN A 38 10.85 0.98 5.35
N ARG A 39 10.57 2.19 5.85
CA ARG A 39 10.04 2.39 7.21
C ARG A 39 8.64 1.80 7.39
N VAL A 40 7.76 1.94 6.40
CA VAL A 40 6.42 1.30 6.40
C VAL A 40 6.54 -0.22 6.48
N LEU A 41 7.50 -0.81 5.75
CA LEU A 41 7.78 -2.24 5.81
C LEU A 41 8.29 -2.67 7.18
N GLN A 42 9.21 -1.90 7.77
CA GLN A 42 9.74 -2.17 9.12
C GLN A 42 8.67 -2.10 10.20
N GLU A 43 7.71 -1.17 10.08
CA GLU A 43 6.57 -1.10 11.01
C GLU A 43 5.47 -2.13 10.71
N GLY A 44 5.58 -2.91 9.63
CA GLY A 44 4.56 -3.89 9.26
C GLY A 44 3.22 -3.29 8.82
N LYS A 45 3.19 -2.00 8.44
CA LYS A 45 1.97 -1.27 8.06
C LYS A 45 1.64 -1.36 6.57
N LEU A 46 2.26 -2.31 5.87
CA LEU A 46 2.02 -2.53 4.45
C LEU A 46 0.60 -3.04 4.20
N SER A 47 -0.29 -2.11 3.83
CA SER A 47 -1.67 -2.41 3.43
C SER A 47 -1.84 -2.28 1.92
N PRO A 48 -2.82 -2.95 1.28
CA PRO A 48 -3.07 -2.81 -0.16
C PRO A 48 -3.31 -1.36 -0.59
N ARG A 49 -3.94 -0.56 0.29
CA ARG A 49 -4.13 0.88 0.07
C ARG A 49 -2.80 1.64 0.04
N VAL A 50 -1.91 1.36 0.98
CA VAL A 50 -0.59 2.00 1.07
C VAL A 50 0.27 1.61 -0.13
N LEU A 51 0.21 0.34 -0.54
CA LEU A 51 0.90 -0.15 -1.73
C LEU A 51 0.39 0.52 -3.03
N LYS A 52 -0.92 0.74 -3.16
CA LYS A 52 -1.49 1.53 -4.27
C LYS A 52 -0.97 2.97 -4.25
N LEU A 53 -0.85 3.56 -3.06
CA LEU A 53 -0.36 4.92 -2.86
C LEU A 53 1.10 5.08 -3.33
N PHE A 54 1.94 4.09 -3.02
CA PHE A 54 3.32 4.04 -3.50
C PHE A 54 3.43 3.70 -5.00
N LYS A 55 2.60 2.78 -5.53
CA LYS A 55 2.51 2.51 -6.97
C LYS A 55 2.10 3.75 -7.77
N ALA A 56 1.30 4.64 -7.20
CA ALA A 56 0.87 5.87 -7.86
C ALA A 56 1.99 6.90 -8.05
N ALA A 57 3.12 6.79 -7.34
CA ALA A 57 4.19 7.78 -7.41
C ALA A 57 5.04 7.70 -8.70
N GLU A 58 4.73 6.81 -9.66
CA GLU A 58 5.38 6.66 -10.98
C GLU A 58 6.93 6.58 -11.00
N TYR A 59 7.60 6.41 -9.87
CA TYR A 59 9.06 6.29 -9.81
C TYR A 59 9.54 4.86 -10.12
N PRO A 60 10.53 4.68 -11.01
CA PRO A 60 10.96 3.37 -11.46
C PRO A 60 11.68 2.55 -10.38
N SER A 61 12.55 3.15 -9.57
CA SER A 61 13.31 2.39 -8.55
C SER A 61 12.39 1.86 -7.44
N LEU A 62 11.33 2.60 -7.13
CA LEU A 62 10.32 2.18 -6.17
C LEU A 62 9.49 1.00 -6.72
N HIS A 63 9.17 1.01 -8.01
CA HIS A 63 8.51 -0.12 -8.67
C HIS A 63 9.38 -1.39 -8.67
N GLU A 64 10.69 -1.26 -8.87
CA GLU A 64 11.61 -2.38 -8.78
C GLU A 64 11.67 -2.96 -7.37
N GLN A 65 11.69 -2.13 -6.32
CA GLN A 65 11.61 -2.59 -4.94
C GLN A 65 10.27 -3.30 -4.62
N ILE A 66 9.15 -2.74 -5.07
CA ILE A 66 7.84 -3.39 -4.93
C ILE A 66 7.83 -4.75 -5.64
N ARG A 67 8.45 -4.85 -6.82
CA ARG A 67 8.55 -6.10 -7.58
C ARG A 67 9.48 -7.10 -6.89
N ALA A 68 10.60 -6.65 -6.33
CA ALA A 68 11.55 -7.46 -5.59
C ALA A 68 10.95 -8.07 -4.33
N LEU A 69 9.98 -7.39 -3.70
CA LEU A 69 9.21 -7.93 -2.58
C LEU A 69 8.29 -9.10 -2.96
N GLY A 70 8.14 -9.42 -4.25
CA GLY A 70 7.38 -10.58 -4.71
C GLY A 70 5.90 -10.51 -4.33
N LEU A 71 5.40 -9.31 -4.05
CA LEU A 71 4.02 -9.08 -3.61
C LEU A 71 3.09 -9.46 -4.77
N ARG A 72 2.56 -10.68 -4.73
CA ARG A 72 1.42 -11.07 -5.56
C ARG A 72 0.28 -10.15 -5.19
N ASP A 73 -0.21 -9.38 -6.17
CA ASP A 73 -1.46 -8.66 -6.00
C ASP A 73 -2.50 -9.67 -5.48
N PRO A 74 -3.17 -9.39 -4.35
CA PRO A 74 -4.18 -10.29 -3.83
C PRO A 74 -5.21 -10.50 -4.94
N PRO A 75 -5.68 -11.75 -5.15
CA PRO A 75 -6.64 -12.03 -6.21
C PRO A 75 -7.80 -11.04 -6.09
N PRO A 76 -8.31 -10.51 -7.22
CA PRO A 76 -9.40 -9.56 -7.19
C PRO A 76 -10.50 -10.17 -6.33
N VAL A 77 -10.84 -9.49 -5.23
CA VAL A 77 -11.95 -9.92 -4.38
C VAL A 77 -13.18 -9.76 -5.25
N VAL A 78 -13.60 -10.85 -5.88
CA VAL A 78 -14.89 -10.94 -6.55
C VAL A 78 -15.90 -10.74 -5.42
N ARG A 79 -16.40 -9.51 -5.28
CA ARG A 79 -17.58 -9.21 -4.49
C ARG A 79 -18.74 -9.79 -5.27
N ASP A 80 -18.86 -11.11 -5.24
CA ASP A 80 -19.90 -11.86 -5.92
C ASP A 80 -21.23 -11.50 -5.25
N THR A 81 -21.90 -10.52 -5.88
CA THR A 81 -23.33 -10.50 -6.13
C THR A 81 -24.23 -10.98 -4.99
N ALA A 82 -24.41 -10.11 -4.00
CA ALA A 82 -25.53 -10.17 -3.05
C ALA A 82 -26.91 -9.89 -3.72
N GLY A 83 -27.22 -10.46 -4.89
CA GLY A 83 -28.51 -10.13 -5.52
C GLY A 83 -28.89 -10.76 -6.85
N ARG A 84 -28.26 -11.84 -7.34
CA ARG A 84 -28.75 -12.43 -8.60
C ARG A 84 -28.67 -13.96 -8.66
N TRP A 85 -29.81 -14.58 -8.32
CA TRP A 85 -30.33 -15.84 -8.83
C TRP A 85 -29.91 -17.14 -8.12
N LEU A 86 -30.45 -17.34 -6.92
CA LEU A 86 -30.76 -18.67 -6.39
C LEU A 86 -32.29 -18.82 -6.40
N GLY A 87 -32.88 -19.17 -7.56
CA GLY A 87 -34.34 -19.26 -7.64
C GLY A 87 -34.98 -19.57 -8.99
N ASP A 88 -34.24 -19.59 -10.10
CA ASP A 88 -34.81 -20.01 -11.39
C ASP A 88 -34.23 -21.37 -11.78
N LYS A 89 -34.83 -22.42 -11.22
CA LYS A 89 -34.76 -23.76 -11.80
C LYS A 89 -36.10 -24.03 -12.50
N PRO A 90 -36.26 -23.72 -13.79
CA PRO A 90 -37.17 -24.50 -14.60
C PRO A 90 -36.51 -25.88 -14.74
N SER A 91 -37.16 -26.88 -14.17
CA SER A 91 -36.87 -28.31 -14.36
C SER A 91 -36.61 -28.62 -15.83
N LEU A 92 -35.38 -29.04 -16.15
CA LEU A 92 -35.07 -29.74 -17.38
C LEU A 92 -34.76 -31.19 -17.03
N TYR A 93 -35.56 -32.06 -17.64
CA TYR A 93 -35.67 -33.53 -17.55
C TYR A 93 -36.55 -34.08 -16.42
#